data_AF-F0G563-F1
#
_entry.id   AF-F0G563-F1
#
_cell.length_a   1.000
_cell.length_b   1.000
_cell.length_c   1.000
_cell.angle_alpha   90.00
_cell.angle_beta   90.00
_cell.angle_gamma   90.00
#
_symmetry.space_group_name_H-M   'P 1'
#
loop_
_entity.id
_entity.type
_entity.pdbx_description
1 polymer ?
#
loop_
_entity_poly.entity_id
_entity_poly.type
_entity_poly.pdbx_seq_one_letter_code
_entity_poly.pdbx_strand_id
1 'polypeptide(L)' 'MQHQQDAQVRDPYRGHEIHVWARRNAGGAWRDEVQVYVDGARIELTVPAADGPDWMTEDEALRAGVERGRYLIDKRIDDD' A
#
# COMPACT_ATOMS: atom_id res chain seq x y z
N MET A 1 -6.74 21.35 5.91
CA MET A 1 -6.37 20.97 4.54
C MET A 1 -5.78 19.57 4.58
N GLN A 2 -6.63 18.53 4.59
CA GLN A 2 -6.16 17.15 4.44
C GLN A 2 -5.97 16.95 2.94
N HIS A 3 -4.72 16.93 2.46
CA HIS A 3 -4.46 16.47 1.11
C HIS A 3 -4.76 14.97 1.09
N GLN A 4 -6.01 14.62 0.80
CA GLN A 4 -6.34 13.30 0.29
C GLN A 4 -5.74 13.26 -1.11
N GLN A 5 -4.43 13.04 -1.19
CA GLN A 5 -3.75 12.82 -2.46
C GLN A 5 -4.42 11.59 -3.06
N ASP A 6 -5.03 11.73 -4.24
CA ASP A 6 -5.50 10.57 -4.99
C ASP A 6 -4.36 9.55 -5.08
N ALA A 7 -4.69 8.30 -4.78
CA ALA A 7 -3.72 7.22 -4.89
C ALA A 7 -3.31 7.06 -6.36
N GLN A 8 -2.03 6.76 -6.60
CA GLN A 8 -1.56 6.49 -7.95
C GLN A 8 -2.19 5.21 -8.50
N VAL A 9 -2.39 4.22 -7.62
CA VAL A 9 -3.15 3.01 -7.92
C VAL A 9 -4.17 2.78 -6.80
N ARG A 10 -5.40 2.42 -7.22
CA ARG A 10 -6.46 1.93 -6.34
C ARG A 10 -6.83 0.51 -6.76
N ASP A 11 -6.82 -0.41 -5.81
CA ASP A 11 -7.16 -1.82 -6.04
C ASP A 11 -8.26 -2.26 -5.05
N PRO A 12 -9.51 -2.44 -5.51
CA PRO A 12 -10.55 -3.03 -4.68
C PRO A 12 -10.31 -4.54 -4.51
N TYR A 13 -10.23 -5.01 -3.26
CA TYR A 13 -9.93 -6.40 -2.95
C TYR A 13 -10.68 -6.87 -1.70
N ARG A 14 -11.49 -7.93 -1.82
CA ARG A 14 -12.26 -8.55 -0.70
C ARG A 14 -13.02 -7.53 0.18
N GLY A 15 -13.70 -6.55 -0.45
CA GLY A 15 -14.45 -5.52 0.28
C GLY A 15 -13.60 -4.41 0.91
N HIS A 16 -12.29 -4.40 0.64
CA HIS A 16 -11.37 -3.35 1.04
C HIS A 16 -10.96 -2.52 -0.19
N GLU A 17 -10.56 -1.27 0.02
CA GLU A 17 -9.87 -0.46 -0.97
C GLU A 17 -8.39 -0.33 -0.60
N ILE A 18 -7.50 -0.82 -1.47
CA ILE A 18 -6.06 -0.66 -1.33
C ILE A 18 -5.65 0.59 -2.11
N HIS A 19 -5.01 1.54 -1.44
CA HIS A 19 -4.45 2.74 -2.03
C HIS A 19 -2.93 2.64 -2.01
N VAL A 20 -2.30 2.83 -3.18
CA VAL A 20 -0.86 2.71 -3.36
C VAL A 20 -0.27 3.98 -3.95
N TRP A 21 0.86 4.41 -3.38
CA TRP A 21 1.73 5.43 -3.92
C TRP A 21 3.15 4.87 -4.04
N ALA A 22 3.90 5.39 -5.00
CA ALA A 22 5.33 5.18 -5.12
C ALA A 22 6.04 6.46 -4.71
N ARG A 23 6.96 6.35 -3.75
CA ARG A 23 7.75 7.47 -3.24
C ARG A 23 9.22 7.24 -3.57
N ARG A 24 9.84 8.21 -4.23
CA ARG A 24 11.28 8.17 -4.47
C ARG A 24 12.03 8.51 -3.19
N ASN A 25 12.96 7.66 -2.79
CA ASN A 25 13.79 7.83 -1.61
C ASN A 25 15.04 8.67 -1.90
N ALA A 26 15.79 9.05 -0.86
CA ALA A 26 17.02 9.85 -0.98
C ALA A 26 18.14 9.15 -1.77
N GLY A 27 18.14 7.81 -1.84
CA GLY A 27 19.05 6.99 -2.65
C GLY A 27 18.65 6.91 -4.13
N GLY A 28 17.53 7.52 -4.52
CA GLY A 28 17.03 7.53 -5.88
C GLY A 28 16.20 6.31 -6.28
N ALA A 29 16.03 5.35 -5.38
CA ALA A 29 15.15 4.19 -5.54
C ALA A 29 13.71 4.51 -5.13
N TRP A 30 12.78 3.61 -5.45
CA TRP A 30 11.35 3.76 -5.22
C TRP A 30 10.87 2.87 -4.07
N ARG A 31 9.97 3.39 -3.24
CA ARG A 31 9.31 2.65 -2.17
C ARG A 31 7.81 2.71 -2.33
N ASP A 32 7.15 1.61 -2.01
CA ASP A 32 5.70 1.52 -2.03
C ASP A 32 5.11 1.95 -0.69
N GLU A 33 4.18 2.91 -0.74
CA GLU A 33 3.38 3.35 0.39
C GLU A 33 1.96 2.78 0.18
N VAL A 34 1.50 1.99 1.16
CA VAL A 34 0.22 1.28 1.07
C VAL A 34 -0.68 1.71 2.22
N GLN A 35 -1.91 2.08 1.90
CA GLN A 35 -2.98 2.31 2.87
C GLN A 35 -4.20 1.48 2.47
N VAL A 36 -4.91 0.94 3.45
CA VAL A 36 -6.09 0.12 3.22
C VAL A 36 -7.29 0.73 3.92
N TYR A 37 -8.44 0.70 3.25
CA TYR A 37 -9.69 1.26 3.70
C TYR A 37 -10.81 0.21 3.66
N VAL A 38 -11.76 0.32 4.58
CA VAL A 38 -13.02 -0.43 4.59
C VAL A 38 -14.13 0.58 4.82
N ASP A 39 -15.15 0.58 3.96
CA ASP A 39 -16.26 1.54 4.01
C ASP A 39 -15.82 3.01 4.12
N GLY A 40 -14.70 3.35 3.46
CA GLY A 40 -14.10 4.69 3.47
C GLY A 40 -13.27 5.04 4.72
N ALA A 41 -13.23 4.16 5.74
CA ALA A 41 -12.39 4.33 6.91
C ALA A 41 -11.03 3.64 6.72
N ARG A 42 -9.93 4.35 7.00
CA ARG A 42 -8.59 3.76 6.99
C ARG A 42 -8.46 2.76 8.14
N ILE A 43 -8.02 1.56 7.83
CA ILE A 43 -7.71 0.54 8.84
C ILE A 43 -6.20 0.49 9.10
N GLU A 44 -5.83 0.27 10.36
CA GLU A 44 -4.45 -0.03 10.71
C GLU A 44 -4.19 -1.52 10.47
N LEU A 45 -3.34 -1.80 9.49
CA LEU A 45 -2.77 -3.13 9.32
C LEU A 45 -1.45 -3.14 10.09
N THR A 46 -1.23 -4.15 10.93
CA THR A 46 0.05 -4.32 11.62
C THR A 46 1.07 -4.75 10.58
N VAL A 47 1.72 -3.77 9.96
CA VAL A 47 2.83 -4.00 9.04
C VAL A 47 4.11 -4.01 9.88
N PRO A 48 4.97 -5.04 9.78
CA PRO A 48 6.32 -4.92 10.31
C PRO A 48 6.98 -3.67 9.71
N ALA A 49 7.63 -2.87 10.56
CA ALA A 49 8.14 -1.56 10.19
C ALA A 49 8.89 -1.60 8.85
N ALA A 50 8.48 -0.69 7.96
CA ALA A 50 8.78 -0.69 6.55
C ALA A 50 10.26 -0.36 6.25
N ASP A 51 11.11 -1.37 6.28
CA ASP A 51 12.20 -1.49 5.32
C ASP A 51 11.71 -2.35 4.14
N GLY A 52 10.63 -1.89 3.50
CA GLY A 52 10.20 -2.47 2.23
C GLY A 52 11.34 -2.39 1.20
N PRO A 53 11.44 -3.34 0.27
CA PRO A 53 12.49 -3.35 -0.74
C PRO A 53 12.53 -2.02 -1.51
N ASP A 54 13.75 -1.55 -1.80
CA ASP A 54 13.97 -0.42 -2.69
C ASP A 54 13.84 -0.90 -4.15
N TRP A 55 12.85 -0.37 -4.87
CA TRP A 55 12.55 -0.71 -6.25
C TRP A 55 13.31 0.17 -7.23
N MET A 56 13.68 -0.38 -8.39
CA MET A 56 14.40 0.36 -9.43
C MET A 56 13.47 1.31 -10.18
N THR A 57 12.19 0.97 -10.30
CA THR A 57 11.19 1.74 -11.03
C THR A 57 9.94 2.06 -10.20
N GLU A 58 9.25 3.13 -10.59
CA GLU A 58 7.98 3.54 -9.99
C GLU A 58 6.90 2.47 -10.17
N ASP A 59 6.77 1.90 -11.38
CA ASP A 59 5.80 0.84 -11.69
C ASP A 59 6.01 -0.44 -10.86
N GLU A 60 7.26 -0.81 -10.58
CA GLU A 60 7.56 -1.94 -9.69
C GLU A 60 7.11 -1.66 -8.27
N ALA A 61 7.35 -0.45 -7.75
CA ALA A 61 6.88 -0.07 -6.43
C ALA A 61 5.34 -0.08 -6.36
N LEU A 62 4.65 0.44 -7.38
CA LEU A 62 3.18 0.42 -7.41
C LEU A 62 2.63 -1.01 -7.42
N ARG A 63 3.18 -1.89 -8.27
CA ARG A 63 2.75 -3.30 -8.35
C ARG A 63 3.00 -4.05 -7.05
N ALA A 64 4.19 -3.88 -6.48
CA ALA A 64 4.54 -4.47 -5.20
C ALA A 64 3.63 -3.99 -4.06
N GLY A 65 3.25 -2.70 -4.07
CA GLY A 65 2.31 -2.17 -3.08
C GLY A 65 0.91 -2.78 -3.18
N VAL A 66 0.43 -3.07 -4.40
CA VAL A 66 -0.85 -3.79 -4.58
C VAL A 66 -0.74 -5.22 -4.03
N GLU A 67 0.30 -5.95 -4.40
CA GLU A 67 0.54 -7.32 -3.92
C GLU A 67 0.65 -7.36 -2.39
N ARG A 68 1.39 -6.42 -1.80
CA ARG A 68 1.52 -6.28 -0.34
C ARG A 68 0.18 -5.95 0.31
N GLY A 69 -0.61 -5.06 -0.27
CA GLY A 69 -1.95 -4.73 0.23
C GLY A 69 -2.86 -5.95 0.29
N ARG A 70 -2.89 -6.75 -0.78
CA ARG A 70 -3.67 -8.00 -0.83
C ARG A 70 -3.19 -9.01 0.21
N TYR A 71 -1.88 -9.22 0.31
CA TYR A 71 -1.30 -10.10 1.33
C TYR A 71 -1.69 -9.70 2.76
N LEU A 72 -1.65 -8.41 3.09
CA LEU A 72 -2.01 -7.95 4.44
C LEU A 72 -3.50 -8.13 4.73
N ILE A 73 -4.37 -7.97 3.73
CA ILE A 73 -5.81 -8.24 3.86
C ILE A 73 -6.05 -9.74 4.05
N ASP A 74 -5.44 -10.59 3.22
CA ASP A 74 -5.58 -12.04 3.34
C ASP A 74 -5.11 -12.52 4.72
N LYS A 75 -3.93 -12.07 5.17
CA LYS A 75 -3.39 -12.40 6.49
C LYS A 75 -4.34 -11.98 7.61
N ARG A 76 -4.91 -10.77 7.53
CA ARG A 76 -5.87 -10.28 8.54
C ARG A 76 -7.12 -11.17 8.60
N ILE A 77 -7.64 -11.61 7.45
CA ILE A 77 -8.82 -12.47 7.37
C ILE A 77 -8.52 -13.87 7.93
N ASP A 78 -7.32 -14.39 7.69
CA ASP A 78 -6.91 -15.70 8.21
C ASP A 78 -6.63 -15.67 9.73
N ASP A 79 -6.23 -14.51 10.27
CA ASP A 79 -5.96 -14.29 11.70
C ASP A 79 -7.24 -13.96 12.53
N ASP A 80 -8.36 -13.54 11.89
CA ASP A 80 -9.67 -13.22 12.51
C ASP A 80 -10.60 -14.46 12.62
#